data_AF-V9FRI1-F1
#
_entry.id   AF-V9FRI1-F1
#
_cell.length_a   1.000
_cell.length_b   1.000
_cell.length_c   1.000
_cell.angle_alpha   90.00
_cell.angle_beta   90.00
_cell.angle_gamma   90.00
#
_symmetry.space_group_name_H-M   'P 1'
#
loop_
_entity.id
_entity.type
_entity.pdbx_description
1 polymer ?
#
loop_
_entity_poly.entity_id
_entity_poly.type
_entity_poly.pdbx_seq_one_letter_code
_entity_poly.pdbx_strand_id
1 'polypeptide(L)'
;MLIKHIADGDYVVYYDESNNNLFCIRLQGRAVKGEHCVVKRPPSHGKNLKVQCSVSTEDVLVLHQLRRGSICMEEDAEFAKRAYTTINCLESFQRHFEGRKIVIVLDNVPTHNPTESRLEEELGEHIELDLLRLVP
;
A
#
# COMPACT_ATOMS: atom_id res chain seq x y z
N MET A 1 9.10 -12.08 -14.91
CA MET A 1 9.17 -10.61 -15.00
C MET A 1 9.80 -10.03 -13.75
N LEU A 2 9.21 -10.14 -12.56
CA LEU A 2 9.79 -9.63 -11.31
C LEU A 2 11.21 -10.14 -11.01
N ILE A 3 11.46 -11.45 -11.11
CA ILE A 3 12.79 -12.06 -10.88
C ILE A 3 13.86 -11.45 -11.79
N LYS A 4 13.48 -11.02 -13.00
CA LYS A 4 14.39 -10.39 -13.95
C LYS A 4 14.80 -9.00 -13.47
N HIS A 5 13.84 -8.17 -13.04
CA HIS A 5 14.12 -6.86 -12.45
C HIS A 5 15.01 -6.94 -11.21
N ILE A 6 14.77 -7.93 -10.35
CA ILE A 6 15.63 -8.19 -9.19
C ILE A 6 17.06 -8.55 -9.64
N ALA A 7 17.22 -9.36 -10.68
CA ALA A 7 18.53 -9.71 -11.22
C ALA A 7 19.22 -8.54 -11.94
N ASP A 8 18.45 -7.68 -12.62
CA ASP A 8 18.93 -6.50 -13.32
C ASP A 8 19.32 -5.37 -12.34
N GLY A 9 18.93 -5.48 -11.08
CA GLY A 9 19.23 -4.54 -10.00
C GLY A 9 18.31 -3.31 -10.00
N ASP A 10 17.08 -3.47 -10.49
CA ASP A 10 16.07 -2.43 -10.48
C ASP A 10 15.50 -2.21 -9.07
N TYR A 11 14.96 -1.01 -8.83
CA TYR A 11 14.39 -0.66 -7.54
C TYR A 11 12.96 -1.17 -7.43
N VAL A 12 12.77 -2.26 -6.69
CA VAL A 12 11.47 -2.93 -6.54
C VAL A 12 10.73 -2.43 -5.31
N VAL A 13 9.47 -2.04 -5.51
CA VAL A 13 8.54 -1.62 -4.46
C VAL A 13 7.28 -2.47 -4.51
N TYR A 14 6.90 -3.02 -3.37
CA TYR A 14 5.63 -3.72 -3.19
C TYR A 14 4.61 -2.75 -2.62
N TYR A 15 3.47 -2.65 -3.30
CA TYR A 15 2.34 -1.88 -2.83
C TYR A 15 1.19 -2.82 -2.47
N ASP A 16 0.60 -2.60 -1.30
CA ASP A 16 -0.55 -3.37 -0.83
C ASP A 16 -1.49 -2.52 0.05
N GLU A 17 -2.73 -2.96 0.12
CA GLU A 17 -3.81 -2.37 0.89
C GLU A 17 -4.35 -3.33 1.95
N SER A 18 -4.25 -2.95 3.22
CA SER A 18 -4.80 -3.73 4.33
C SER A 18 -5.99 -3.05 4.99
N ASN A 19 -7.11 -3.77 5.06
CA ASN A 19 -8.32 -3.30 5.72
C ASN A 19 -8.36 -3.72 7.20
N ASN A 20 -8.22 -2.75 8.10
CA ASN A 20 -8.14 -2.95 9.54
C ASN A 20 -9.43 -2.50 10.23
N ASN A 21 -10.12 -3.43 10.86
CA ASN A 21 -11.22 -3.07 11.75
C ASN A 21 -10.63 -2.52 13.06
N LEU A 22 -10.91 -1.25 13.35
CA LEU A 22 -10.48 -0.60 14.60
C LEU A 22 -11.24 -1.10 15.83
N PHE A 23 -12.16 -2.05 15.65
CA PHE A 23 -12.85 -2.68 16.75
C PHE A 23 -11.92 -3.63 17.51
N CYS A 24 -11.38 -3.15 18.63
CA CYS A 24 -10.69 -4.00 19.59
C CYS A 24 -11.73 -4.77 20.44
N ILE A 25 -11.95 -6.06 20.16
CA ILE A 25 -12.60 -6.95 21.13
C ILE A 25 -11.67 -7.03 22.35
N ARG A 26 -12.17 -6.68 23.53
CA ARG A 26 -11.50 -7.06 24.78
C ARG A 26 -11.87 -8.51 25.08
N LEU A 27 -10.88 -9.38 25.27
CA LEU A 27 -11.09 -10.79 25.66
C LEU A 27 -11.75 -10.95 27.04
N GLN A 28 -11.63 -9.93 27.90
CA GLN A 28 -12.26 -9.89 29.22
C GLN A 28 -13.07 -8.61 29.41
N GLY A 29 -14.33 -8.75 29.85
CA GLY A 29 -15.14 -7.62 30.28
C GLY A 29 -14.71 -7.10 31.66
N ARG A 30 -15.10 -5.87 31.99
CA ARG A 30 -14.96 -5.32 33.35
C ARG A 30 -16.36 -5.23 33.96
N ALA A 31 -16.49 -5.71 35.20
CA ALA A 31 -17.68 -5.52 36.02
C ALA A 31 -17.28 -4.84 37.33
N VAL A 32 -18.23 -4.13 37.94
CA VAL A 32 -18.07 -3.67 39.32
C VAL A 32 -17.98 -4.90 40.23
N LYS A 33 -17.17 -4.81 41.29
CA LYS A 33 -16.99 -5.91 42.24
C LYS A 33 -18.36 -6.28 42.84
N GLY A 34 -18.83 -7.50 42.57
CA GLY A 34 -20.15 -7.98 42.99
C GLY A 34 -21.18 -8.09 41.86
N GLU A 35 -20.88 -7.66 40.64
CA GLU A 35 -21.76 -7.78 39.47
C GLU A 35 -21.25 -8.82 38.46
N HIS A 36 -22.18 -9.44 37.74
CA HIS A 36 -21.85 -10.34 36.63
C HIS A 36 -21.27 -9.54 35.44
N CYS A 37 -20.22 -10.10 34.83
CA CYS A 37 -19.64 -9.53 33.62
C CYS A 37 -20.67 -9.54 32.47
N VAL A 38 -21.06 -8.35 32.01
CA VAL A 38 -21.90 -8.20 30.81
C VAL A 38 -21.02 -8.36 29.58
N VAL A 39 -21.37 -9.32 28.70
CA VAL A 39 -20.74 -9.42 27.38
C VAL A 39 -21.13 -8.17 26.59
N LYS A 40 -20.19 -7.25 26.41
CA LYS A 40 -20.36 -6.16 25.44
C LYS A 40 -20.31 -6.78 24.06
N ARG A 41 -21.46 -6.87 23.38
CA ARG A 41 -21.49 -7.13 21.94
C ARG A 41 -20.79 -5.97 21.23
N PRO A 42 -19.96 -6.21 20.20
CA PRO A 42 -19.41 -5.13 19.39
C PRO A 42 -20.53 -4.30 18.77
N PRO A 43 -20.62 -2.98 18.98
CA PRO A 43 -21.23 -2.12 18.00
C PRO A 43 -20.17 -1.91 16.90
N SER A 44 -20.18 -2.73 15.85
CA SER A 44 -19.18 -2.65 14.78
C SER A 44 -19.82 -2.25 13.44
N HIS A 45 -20.32 -1.02 13.37
CA HIS A 45 -20.64 -0.35 12.10
C HIS A 45 -19.77 0.90 11.87
N GLY A 46 -18.64 1.01 12.58
CA GLY A 46 -17.65 2.04 12.31
C GLY A 46 -16.97 1.80 10.95
N LYS A 47 -16.62 2.87 10.23
CA LYS A 47 -15.82 2.75 9.00
C LYS A 47 -14.47 2.09 9.33
N ASN A 48 -14.11 1.04 8.59
CA ASN A 48 -12.80 0.40 8.74
C ASN A 48 -11.67 1.38 8.41
N LEU A 49 -10.50 1.16 9.02
CA LEU A 49 -9.27 1.85 8.70
C LEU A 49 -8.54 1.05 7.63
N LYS A 50 -8.44 1.60 6.43
CA LYS A 50 -7.56 1.07 5.39
C LYS A 50 -6.16 1.67 5.56
N VAL A 51 -5.16 0.82 5.35
CA VAL A 51 -3.74 1.19 5.32
C VAL A 51 -3.24 0.88 3.92
N GLN A 52 -2.80 1.91 3.19
CA GLN A 52 -2.03 1.78 1.96
C GLN A 52 -0.56 1.86 2.32
N CYS A 53 0.25 0.91 1.85
CA CYS A 53 1.68 0.88 2.13
C CYS A 53 2.47 0.55 0.86
N SER A 54 3.59 1.24 0.70
CA SER A 54 4.66 0.93 -0.24
C SER A 54 5.92 0.56 0.54
N VAL A 55 6.43 -0.64 0.30
CA VAL A 55 7.60 -1.20 0.99
C VAL A 55 8.62 -1.65 -0.04
N SER A 56 9.91 -1.41 0.24
CA SER A 56 11.01 -1.88 -0.60
C SER A 56 11.98 -2.70 0.23
N THR A 57 12.83 -3.50 -0.42
CA THR A 57 13.88 -4.25 0.29
C THR A 57 14.94 -3.36 0.90
N GLU A 58 15.19 -2.21 0.27
CA GLU A 58 16.27 -1.28 0.64
C GLU A 58 15.85 -0.31 1.75
N ASP A 59 14.67 0.31 1.61
CA ASP A 59 14.20 1.36 2.52
C ASP A 59 13.16 0.87 3.53
N VAL A 60 12.75 -0.40 3.44
CA VAL A 60 11.75 -1.09 4.27
C VAL A 60 10.34 -0.49 4.16
N LEU A 61 10.18 0.80 4.43
CA LEU A 61 8.93 1.55 4.30
C LEU A 61 9.18 2.83 3.51
N VAL A 62 8.67 2.88 2.28
CA VAL A 62 8.79 4.04 1.39
C VAL A 62 7.70 5.05 1.70
N LEU A 63 6.44 4.61 1.72
CA LEU A 63 5.29 5.47 1.94
C LEU A 63 4.17 4.69 2.61
N HIS A 64 3.44 5.34 3.52
CA HIS A 64 2.20 4.79 4.04
C HIS A 64 1.13 5.87 4.14
N GLN A 65 -0.13 5.44 4.04
CA GLN A 65 -1.27 6.31 4.23
C GLN A 65 -2.39 5.57 4.97
N LEU A 66 -2.98 6.28 5.93
CA LEU A 66 -4.12 5.80 6.69
C LEU A 66 -5.39 6.48 6.17
N ARG A 67 -6.41 5.70 5.82
CA ARG A 67 -7.70 6.19 5.34
C ARG A 67 -8.84 5.50 6.08
N ARG A 68 -9.91 6.25 6.35
CA ARG A 68 -11.15 5.68 6.92
C ARG A 68 -12.19 5.57 5.82
N GLY A 69 -12.74 4.37 5.63
CA GLY A 69 -13.73 4.09 4.59
C GLY A 69 -13.16 3.36 3.39
N SER A 70 -13.92 3.33 2.30
CA SER A 70 -13.48 2.78 1.01
C SER A 70 -12.48 3.73 0.36
N ILE A 71 -11.56 3.14 -0.40
CA ILE A 71 -10.64 3.89 -1.27
C ILE A 71 -11.18 3.75 -2.68
N CYS A 72 -11.23 4.87 -3.40
CA CYS A 72 -11.62 4.90 -4.81
C CYS A 72 -10.38 4.81 -5.71
N MET A 73 -10.59 4.49 -6.98
CA MET A 73 -9.53 4.28 -7.97
C MET A 73 -8.62 5.51 -8.14
N GLU A 74 -9.18 6.72 -8.03
CA GLU A 74 -8.43 8.00 -8.05
C GLU A 74 -7.37 8.05 -6.95
N GLU A 75 -7.74 7.62 -5.75
CA GLU A 75 -6.89 7.71 -4.57
C GLU A 75 -5.75 6.68 -4.62
N ASP A 76 -6.00 5.49 -5.20
CA ASP A 76 -4.95 4.48 -5.43
C ASP A 76 -3.93 4.96 -6.46
N ALA A 77 -4.39 5.56 -7.56
CA ALA A 77 -3.49 6.12 -8.57
C ALA A 77 -2.66 7.28 -8.02
N GLU A 78 -3.28 8.17 -7.24
CA GLU A 78 -2.58 9.25 -6.55
C GLU A 78 -1.53 8.70 -5.57
N PHE A 79 -1.85 7.63 -4.83
CA PHE A 79 -0.91 7.01 -3.91
C PHE A 79 0.30 6.41 -4.64
N ALA A 80 0.08 5.65 -5.70
CA ALA A 80 1.16 5.05 -6.50
C ALA A 80 2.07 6.13 -7.13
N LYS A 81 1.48 7.23 -7.61
CA LYS A 81 2.23 8.39 -8.11
C LYS A 81 3.06 9.06 -7.01
N ARG A 82 2.49 9.19 -5.81
CA ARG A 82 3.20 9.70 -4.64
C ARG A 82 4.33 8.77 -4.22
N ALA A 83 4.15 7.46 -4.31
CA ALA A 83 5.23 6.50 -4.08
C ALA A 83 6.37 6.71 -5.09
N TYR A 84 6.07 6.77 -6.40
CA TYR A 84 7.07 7.04 -7.45
C TYR A 84 7.86 8.33 -7.21
N THR A 85 7.17 9.44 -6.95
CA THR A 85 7.82 10.74 -6.69
C THR A 85 8.64 10.72 -5.40
N THR A 86 8.17 10.03 -4.36
CA THR A 86 8.90 9.85 -3.09
C THR A 86 10.19 9.08 -3.33
N ILE A 87 10.15 7.98 -4.10
CA ILE A 87 11.32 7.15 -4.43
C ILE A 87 12.38 7.96 -5.17
N ASN A 88 11.98 8.76 -6.17
CA ASN A 88 12.90 9.65 -6.88
C ASN A 88 13.58 10.70 -5.98
N CYS A 89 12.98 11.03 -4.83
CA CYS A 89 13.55 11.94 -3.84
C CYS A 89 14.36 11.24 -2.75
N LEU A 90 14.37 9.89 -2.68
CA LEU A 90 15.12 9.15 -1.68
C LEU A 90 16.63 9.23 -1.98
N GLU A 91 17.42 9.56 -0.95
CA GLU A 91 18.88 9.59 -1.06
C GLU A 91 19.46 8.21 -1.38
N SER A 92 18.86 7.15 -0.85
CA SER A 92 19.21 5.75 -1.15
C SER A 92 19.04 5.42 -2.63
N PHE A 93 17.91 5.84 -3.22
CA PHE A 93 17.63 5.69 -4.65
C PHE A 93 18.62 6.49 -5.51
N GLN A 94 18.80 7.78 -5.22
CA GLN A 94 19.73 8.65 -5.96
C GLN A 94 21.18 8.18 -5.88
N ARG A 95 21.60 7.52 -4.79
CA ARG A 95 22.98 7.03 -4.66
C ARG A 95 23.24 5.70 -5.33
N HIS A 96 22.27 4.78 -5.32
CA HIS A 96 22.52 3.38 -5.66
C HIS A 96 21.71 2.88 -6.85
N PHE A 97 20.66 3.60 -7.23
CA PHE A 97 19.68 3.21 -8.25
C PHE A 97 19.44 4.30 -9.29
N GLU A 98 20.29 5.34 -9.35
CA GLU A 98 20.20 6.37 -10.39
C GLU A 98 20.32 5.73 -11.79
N GLY A 99 19.36 6.05 -12.67
CA GLY A 99 19.25 5.45 -14.01
C GLY A 99 18.74 4.00 -14.04
N ARG A 100 18.35 3.43 -12.89
CA ARG A 100 17.62 2.16 -12.82
C ARG A 100 16.12 2.39 -12.89
N LYS A 101 15.40 1.34 -13.29
CA LYS A 101 13.94 1.39 -13.29
C LYS A 101 13.40 1.26 -11.87
N ILE A 102 12.32 1.98 -11.60
CA ILE A 102 11.44 1.80 -10.47
C ILE A 102 10.36 0.81 -10.90
N VAL A 103 10.23 -0.28 -10.15
CA VAL A 103 9.27 -1.34 -10.43
C VAL A 103 8.26 -1.38 -9.30
N ILE A 104 7.01 -1.01 -9.58
CA ILE A 104 5.94 -1.06 -8.59
C ILE A 104 5.14 -2.36 -8.81
N VAL A 105 5.13 -3.21 -7.79
CA VAL A 105 4.44 -4.50 -7.77
C VAL A 105 3.10 -4.34 -7.08
N LEU A 106 2.03 -4.67 -7.80
CA LEU A 106 0.64 -4.60 -7.36
C LEU A 106 0.02 -6.01 -7.33
N ASP A 107 -0.99 -6.21 -6.49
CA ASP A 107 -1.81 -7.42 -6.55
C ASP A 107 -2.78 -7.39 -7.75
N ASN A 108 -3.49 -8.48 -8.00
CA ASN A 108 -4.41 -8.60 -9.13
C ASN A 108 -5.84 -8.13 -8.79
N VAL A 109 -6.03 -7.19 -7.87
CA VAL A 109 -7.37 -6.70 -7.54
C VAL A 109 -7.91 -5.81 -8.68
N PRO A 110 -9.21 -5.91 -9.05
CA PRO A 110 -9.78 -5.15 -10.16
C PRO A 110 -9.67 -3.62 -10.03
N THR A 111 -9.54 -3.09 -8.81
CA THR A 111 -9.37 -1.67 -8.55
C THR A 111 -8.01 -1.14 -9.01
N HIS A 112 -7.03 -2.00 -9.31
CA HIS A 112 -5.72 -1.60 -9.81
C HIS A 112 -5.63 -1.52 -11.34
N ASN A 113 -6.57 -2.10 -12.11
CA ASN A 113 -6.55 -1.94 -13.59
C ASN A 113 -6.60 -0.46 -14.01
N PRO A 114 -7.47 0.39 -13.42
CA PRO A 114 -7.52 1.81 -13.77
C PRO A 114 -6.33 2.59 -13.23
N THR A 115 -5.70 2.11 -12.15
CA THR A 115 -4.49 2.71 -11.56
C THR A 115 -3.33 2.67 -12.55
N GLU A 116 -3.14 1.53 -13.23
CA GLU A 116 -2.09 1.39 -14.25
C GLU A 116 -2.31 2.35 -15.42
N SER A 117 -3.50 2.34 -16.02
CA SER A 117 -3.81 3.21 -17.17
C SER A 117 -3.69 4.70 -16.84
N ARG A 118 -4.05 5.11 -15.61
CA ARG A 118 -3.90 6.50 -15.18
C ARG A 118 -2.46 6.90 -14.87
N LEU A 119 -1.67 6.00 -14.28
CA LEU A 119 -0.25 6.25 -14.08
C LEU A 119 0.44 6.44 -15.43
N GLU A 120 0.13 5.59 -16.41
CA GLU A 120 0.64 5.72 -17.78
C GLU A 120 0.19 7.04 -18.44
N GLU A 121 -1.06 7.47 -18.25
CA GLU A 121 -1.59 8.74 -18.81
C GLU A 121 -0.97 9.98 -18.13
N GLU A 122 -0.80 9.97 -16.81
CA GLU A 122 -0.33 11.13 -16.05
C GLU A 122 1.20 11.27 -16.01
N LEU A 123 1.94 10.16 -16.02
CA LEU A 123 3.39 10.13 -16.02
C LEU A 123 3.95 10.00 -17.44
N GLY A 124 3.11 9.72 -18.45
CA GLY A 124 3.54 9.45 -19.81
C GLY A 124 4.39 8.17 -19.91
N GLU A 125 5.06 7.97 -21.06
CA GLU A 125 6.14 6.98 -21.19
C GLU A 125 7.38 7.43 -20.38
N HIS A 126 7.28 7.51 -19.05
CA HIS A 126 8.47 7.55 -18.22
C HIS A 126 9.15 6.19 -18.33
N ILE A 127 10.22 6.14 -19.12
CA ILE A 127 11.04 4.95 -19.43
C ILE A 127 11.51 4.21 -18.17
N GLU A 128 11.52 4.89 -17.03
CA GLU A 128 12.04 4.44 -15.75
C GLU A 128 10.98 3.88 -14.79
N LEU A 129 9.70 3.78 -15.17
CA LEU A 129 8.65 3.14 -14.36
C LEU A 129 8.07 1.91 -15.05
N ASP A 130 8.20 0.74 -14.41
CA ASP A 130 7.51 -0.48 -14.83
C ASP A 130 6.48 -0.89 -13.75
N LEU A 131 5.24 -1.13 -14.16
CA LEU A 131 4.18 -1.65 -13.29
C LEU A 131 4.04 -3.16 -13.49
N LEU A 132 4.08 -3.92 -12.40
CA LEU A 132 3.97 -5.38 -12.44
C LEU A 132 2.82 -5.88 -11.57
N ARG A 133 2.00 -6.74 -12.16
CA ARG A 133 0.94 -7.44 -11.42
C ARG A 133 1.39 -8.84 -11.04
N LEU A 134 1.08 -9.23 -9.81
CA LEU A 134 1.19 -10.61 -9.39
C LEU A 134 0.07 -11.43 -10.04
N VAL A 135 0.44 -12.28 -10.99
CA VAL A 135 -0.49 -13.24 -11.61
C VAL A 135 -0.83 -14.32 -10.57
N PRO A 136 -2.09 -14.79 -10.49
CA PRO A 136 -2.48 -15.92 -9.64
C PRO A 136 -1.71 -17.21 -9.95
#